data_AF-A0A7I8CRF1-F1
#
_entry.id   AF-A0A7I8CRF1-F1
#
_cell.length_a   1.000
_cell.length_b   1.000
_cell.length_c   1.000
_cell.angle_alpha   90.00
_cell.angle_beta   90.00
_cell.angle_gamma   90.00
#
_symmetry.space_group_name_H-M   'P 1'
#
loop_
_entity.id
_entity.type
_entity.pdbx_description
1 polymer ?
#
loop_
_entity_poly.entity_id
_entity_poly.type
_entity_poly.pdbx_seq_one_letter_code
_entity_poly.pdbx_strand_id
1 'polypeptide(L)'
;MVRSAGVAKAGCLPNAKAKVNIESEGAVEHMRVKVEGLPPNTDFDFFVIQVPNPPFGLSWYQGDIETDGSGKGSQRFIGRSSIETFIVAPNVAPAPIVFNNAFPDVGQNPATFPVHQYHLGLWFNDPKDAVKAGCPGTVTPFNGEHNAGIQVLNTSNFPDLQGPLFNVKP
;
A
#
# COMPACT_ATOMS: atom_id res chain seq x y z
N MET A 1 -0.20 -11.22 3.19
CA MET A 1 0.83 -10.18 3.35
C MET A 1 1.62 -10.47 4.61
N VAL A 2 2.90 -10.15 4.58
CA VAL A 2 3.87 -10.37 5.66
C VAL A 2 4.39 -9.04 6.17
N ARG A 3 5.00 -9.03 7.36
CA ARG A 3 5.70 -7.86 7.92
C ARG A 3 6.71 -7.31 6.94
N SER A 4 6.71 -5.99 6.76
CA SER A 4 7.73 -5.31 5.95
C SER A 4 9.12 -5.50 6.57
N ALA A 5 10.17 -5.38 5.75
CA ALA A 5 11.55 -5.44 6.24
C ALA A 5 11.84 -4.38 7.31
N GLY A 6 11.22 -3.20 7.21
CA GLY A 6 11.39 -2.09 8.15
C GLY A 6 10.90 -2.43 9.56
N VAL A 7 9.65 -2.89 9.68
CA VAL A 7 9.09 -3.28 10.99
C VAL A 7 9.71 -4.57 11.53
N ALA A 8 10.11 -5.49 10.64
CA ALA A 8 10.83 -6.70 11.02
C ALA A 8 12.18 -6.37 11.68
N LYS A 9 12.98 -5.51 11.02
CA LYS A 9 14.28 -5.05 11.53
C LYS A 9 14.16 -4.27 12.85
N ALA A 10 13.11 -3.47 12.99
CA ALA A 10 12.85 -2.71 14.22
C ALA A 10 12.33 -3.57 15.38
N GLY A 11 11.95 -4.83 15.13
CA GLY A 11 11.40 -5.71 16.16
C GLY A 11 9.98 -5.35 16.62
N CYS A 12 9.29 -4.43 15.94
CA CYS A 12 7.93 -4.01 16.29
C CYS A 12 6.87 -4.82 15.53
N LEU A 13 5.64 -4.89 16.08
CA LEU A 13 4.50 -5.59 15.49
C LEU A 13 4.78 -7.07 15.14
N PRO A 14 5.27 -7.90 16.08
CA PRO A 14 5.70 -9.28 15.80
C PRO A 14 4.59 -10.18 15.23
N ASN A 15 3.34 -9.87 15.51
CA ASN A 15 2.17 -10.67 15.14
C ASN A 15 1.40 -10.11 13.94
N ALA A 16 1.85 -9.01 13.34
CA ALA A 16 1.14 -8.37 12.24
C ALA A 16 1.13 -9.25 10.98
N LYS A 17 -0.06 -9.41 10.40
CA LYS A 17 -0.28 -10.15 9.15
C LYS A 17 -1.55 -9.69 8.47
N ALA A 18 -1.68 -10.02 7.18
CA ALA A 18 -2.95 -9.86 6.47
C ALA A 18 -3.23 -11.01 5.52
N LYS A 19 -4.51 -11.29 5.32
CA LYS A 19 -5.02 -12.15 4.25
C LYS A 19 -5.73 -11.28 3.22
N VAL A 20 -5.38 -11.47 1.96
CA VAL A 20 -6.03 -10.83 0.82
C VAL A 20 -6.75 -11.92 0.04
N ASN A 21 -8.04 -11.72 -0.22
CA ASN A 21 -8.83 -12.56 -1.13
C ASN A 21 -9.29 -11.68 -2.30
N ILE A 22 -9.16 -12.18 -3.52
CA ILE A 22 -9.53 -11.45 -4.72
C ILE A 22 -10.44 -12.36 -5.54
N GLU A 23 -11.63 -11.87 -5.82
CA GLU A 23 -12.63 -12.55 -6.64
C GLU A 23 -12.86 -11.71 -7.89
N SER A 24 -12.72 -12.33 -9.07
CA SER A 24 -13.00 -11.66 -10.33
C SER A 24 -14.46 -11.81 -10.75
N GLU A 25 -15.03 -10.70 -11.22
CA GLU A 25 -16.33 -10.61 -11.87
C GLU A 25 -16.18 -10.19 -13.35
N GLY A 26 -15.02 -10.44 -13.96
CA GLY A 26 -14.71 -10.05 -15.34
C GLY A 26 -14.32 -8.59 -15.46
N ALA A 27 -15.28 -7.68 -15.32
CA ALA A 27 -15.05 -6.25 -15.50
C ALA A 27 -14.29 -5.61 -14.32
N VAL A 28 -14.50 -6.13 -13.12
CA VAL A 28 -13.89 -5.67 -11.86
C VAL A 28 -13.57 -6.86 -10.95
N GLU A 29 -12.79 -6.62 -9.90
CA GLU A 29 -12.40 -7.59 -8.90
C GLU A 29 -12.79 -7.01 -7.55
N HIS A 30 -13.25 -7.90 -6.69
CA HIS A 30 -13.50 -7.61 -5.30
C HIS A 30 -12.31 -8.08 -4.48
N MET A 31 -11.44 -7.14 -4.13
CA MET A 31 -10.36 -7.40 -3.19
C MET A 31 -10.86 -7.20 -1.77
N ARG A 32 -10.85 -8.26 -0.97
CA ARG A 32 -11.07 -8.20 0.47
C ARG A 32 -9.74 -8.35 1.20
N VAL A 33 -9.37 -7.32 1.96
CA VAL A 33 -8.17 -7.32 2.81
C VAL A 33 -8.61 -7.47 4.26
N LYS A 34 -8.07 -8.45 4.96
CA LYS A 34 -8.24 -8.63 6.41
C LYS A 34 -6.89 -8.55 7.09
N VAL A 35 -6.73 -7.65 8.05
CA VAL A 35 -5.51 -7.41 8.82
C VAL A 35 -5.71 -7.80 10.27
N GLU A 36 -4.66 -8.27 10.94
CA GLU A 36 -4.68 -8.57 12.36
C GLU A 36 -3.28 -8.47 12.98
N GLY A 37 -3.22 -8.37 14.32
CA GLY A 37 -1.97 -8.19 15.05
C GLY A 37 -1.39 -6.78 14.92
N LEU A 38 -2.25 -5.81 14.58
CA LEU A 38 -1.94 -4.39 14.49
C LEU A 38 -2.36 -3.66 15.79
N PRO A 39 -1.89 -2.42 16.03
CA PRO A 39 -2.41 -1.57 17.09
C PRO A 39 -3.93 -1.40 17.00
N PRO A 40 -4.65 -1.32 18.13
CA PRO A 40 -6.10 -1.14 18.12
C PRO A 40 -6.52 0.29 17.75
N ASN A 41 -7.70 0.45 17.13
CA ASN A 41 -8.29 1.75 16.77
C ASN A 41 -7.29 2.67 16.06
N THR A 42 -6.65 2.17 15.01
CA THR A 42 -5.58 2.83 14.27
C THR A 42 -5.86 2.72 12.77
N ASP A 43 -5.61 3.81 12.06
CA ASP A 43 -5.78 3.88 10.61
C ASP A 43 -4.50 3.48 9.86
N PHE A 44 -4.71 2.79 8.74
CA PHE A 44 -3.66 2.34 7.84
C PHE A 44 -4.03 2.60 6.39
N ASP A 45 -3.04 3.00 5.60
CA ASP A 45 -3.21 3.28 4.18
C ASP A 45 -2.79 2.09 3.33
N PHE A 46 -3.67 1.68 2.43
CA PHE A 46 -3.46 0.55 1.55
C PHE A 46 -3.10 1.01 0.13
N PHE A 47 -2.06 0.40 -0.43
CA PHE A 47 -1.54 0.75 -1.75
C PHE A 47 -1.36 -0.48 -2.63
N VAL A 48 -1.55 -0.26 -3.94
CA VAL A 48 -1.04 -1.14 -4.99
C VAL A 48 0.31 -0.57 -5.45
N ILE A 49 1.36 -1.39 -5.49
CA ILE A 49 2.75 -0.95 -5.70
C ILE A 49 3.46 -1.86 -6.71
N GLN A 50 4.50 -1.32 -7.36
CA GLN A 50 5.28 -2.06 -8.36
C GLN A 50 6.16 -3.14 -7.73
N VAL A 51 6.93 -2.82 -6.68
CA VAL A 51 7.75 -3.79 -5.93
C VAL A 51 7.49 -3.64 -4.43
N PRO A 52 7.60 -4.72 -3.63
CA PRO A 52 7.09 -4.71 -2.25
C PRO A 52 7.98 -3.98 -1.25
N ASN A 53 9.26 -3.79 -1.59
CA ASN A 53 10.28 -3.13 -0.77
C ASN A 53 10.84 -1.90 -1.52
N PRO A 54 11.59 -0.99 -0.85
CA PRO A 54 12.24 0.13 -1.53
C PRO A 54 13.02 -0.33 -2.77
N PRO A 55 12.90 0.36 -3.92
CA PRO A 55 12.34 1.71 -4.07
C PRO A 55 10.82 1.79 -4.28
N PHE A 56 10.07 0.69 -4.14
CA PHE A 56 8.61 0.56 -4.37
C PHE A 56 8.12 0.79 -5.81
N GLY A 57 8.74 1.70 -6.56
CA GLY A 57 8.37 2.05 -7.93
C GLY A 57 7.08 2.88 -7.99
N LEU A 58 6.32 2.76 -9.09
CA LEU A 58 5.00 3.38 -9.16
C LEU A 58 4.09 2.79 -8.07
N SER A 59 3.29 3.65 -7.46
CA SER A 59 2.44 3.31 -6.32
C SER A 59 1.11 4.05 -6.42
N TRP A 60 0.01 3.33 -6.17
CA TRP A 60 -1.35 3.83 -6.25
C TRP A 60 -2.06 3.70 -4.89
N TYR A 61 -2.57 4.81 -4.38
CA TYR A 61 -3.34 4.86 -3.14
C TYR A 61 -4.73 4.26 -3.37
N GLN A 62 -5.02 3.15 -2.67
CA GLN A 62 -6.23 2.37 -2.86
C GLN A 62 -7.32 2.72 -1.82
N GLY A 63 -6.91 3.25 -0.66
CA GLY A 63 -7.78 3.71 0.43
C GLY A 63 -7.39 3.09 1.77
N ASP A 64 -8.30 3.21 2.74
CA ASP A 64 -7.97 3.02 4.16
C ASP A 64 -8.46 1.70 4.73
N ILE A 65 -7.75 1.23 5.75
CA ILE A 65 -8.15 0.13 6.61
C ILE A 65 -7.99 0.57 8.07
N GLU A 66 -9.11 0.76 8.75
CA GLU A 66 -9.14 0.99 10.19
C GLU A 66 -9.19 -0.36 10.94
N THR A 67 -8.43 -0.47 12.02
CA THR A 67 -8.50 -1.61 12.93
C THR A 67 -9.43 -1.34 14.10
N ASP A 68 -10.20 -2.34 14.53
CA ASP A 68 -11.00 -2.31 15.74
C ASP A 68 -10.17 -2.34 17.04
N GLY A 69 -10.86 -2.33 18.19
CA GLY A 69 -10.24 -2.38 19.51
C GLY A 69 -9.43 -3.66 19.82
N SER A 70 -9.49 -4.68 18.96
CA SER A 70 -8.69 -5.90 19.04
C SER A 70 -7.48 -5.90 18.09
N GLY A 71 -7.26 -4.82 17.36
CA GLY A 71 -6.17 -4.71 16.38
C GLY A 71 -6.43 -5.47 15.09
N LYS A 72 -7.71 -5.64 14.72
CA LYS A 72 -8.16 -6.32 13.49
C LYS A 72 -8.92 -5.35 12.60
N GLY A 73 -8.68 -5.42 11.30
CA GLY A 73 -9.36 -4.58 10.31
C GLY A 73 -9.82 -5.39 9.11
N SER A 74 -10.85 -4.91 8.41
CA SER A 74 -11.32 -5.53 7.16
C SER A 74 -11.85 -4.47 6.21
N GLN A 75 -11.35 -4.47 4.98
CA GLN A 75 -11.81 -3.56 3.93
C GLN A 75 -12.11 -4.32 2.63
N ARG A 76 -13.08 -3.83 1.86
CA ARG A 76 -13.38 -4.30 0.50
C ARG A 76 -13.08 -3.18 -0.49
N PHE A 77 -12.20 -3.45 -1.43
CA PHE A 77 -11.90 -2.59 -2.57
C PHE A 77 -12.49 -3.21 -3.83
N ILE A 78 -13.01 -2.37 -4.72
CA ILE A 78 -13.60 -2.78 -6.01
C ILE A 78 -12.87 -1.99 -7.10
N GLY A 79 -12.23 -2.69 -8.03
CA GLY A 79 -11.42 -2.06 -9.07
C GLY A 79 -10.58 -3.10 -9.84
N ARG A 80 -9.54 -2.66 -10.55
CA ARG A 80 -8.57 -3.56 -11.20
C ARG A 80 -7.47 -4.00 -10.26
N SER A 81 -7.44 -5.29 -9.96
CA SER A 81 -6.46 -5.97 -9.10
C SER A 81 -6.06 -7.33 -9.69
N SER A 82 -5.63 -7.31 -10.94
CA SER A 82 -5.28 -8.49 -11.74
C SER A 82 -4.03 -8.26 -12.59
N ILE A 83 -3.76 -9.20 -13.51
CA ILE A 83 -2.70 -9.03 -14.52
C ILE A 83 -2.89 -7.76 -15.38
N GLU A 84 -4.09 -7.18 -15.40
CA GLU A 84 -4.39 -5.93 -16.11
C GLU A 84 -4.12 -4.67 -15.28
N THR A 85 -3.54 -4.79 -14.08
CA THR A 85 -3.22 -3.63 -13.23
C THR A 85 -1.90 -2.97 -13.65
N PHE A 86 -1.99 -1.78 -14.26
CA PHE A 86 -0.84 -0.97 -14.67
C PHE A 86 -1.12 0.54 -14.61
N ILE A 87 -0.07 1.35 -14.67
CA ILE A 87 -0.12 2.79 -14.95
C ILE A 87 0.55 3.06 -16.30
N VAL A 88 0.02 4.02 -17.06
CA VAL A 88 0.61 4.49 -18.31
C VAL A 88 0.49 6.01 -18.39
N ALA A 89 1.53 6.66 -18.91
CA ALA A 89 1.53 8.08 -19.23
C ALA A 89 2.12 8.27 -20.64
N PRO A 90 1.29 8.27 -21.69
CA PRO A 90 1.78 8.38 -23.07
C PRO A 90 2.60 9.65 -23.33
N ASN A 91 2.38 10.70 -22.53
CA ASN A 91 3.18 11.92 -22.53
C ASN A 91 3.10 12.61 -21.14
N VAL A 92 3.84 13.71 -20.98
CA VAL A 92 3.81 14.59 -19.82
C VAL A 92 2.56 15.48 -19.86
N ALA A 93 1.87 15.60 -18.73
CA ALA A 93 0.73 16.48 -18.53
C ALA A 93 0.89 17.29 -17.22
N PRO A 94 0.28 18.49 -17.12
CA PRO A 94 0.24 19.23 -15.87
C PRO A 94 -0.63 18.52 -14.81
N ALA A 95 -0.24 18.64 -13.54
CA ALA A 95 -0.93 18.15 -12.37
C ALA A 95 -1.05 19.27 -11.30
N PRO A 96 -2.09 19.26 -10.46
CA PRO A 96 -2.23 20.22 -9.38
C PRO A 96 -1.15 20.02 -8.30
N ILE A 97 -0.82 21.10 -7.59
CA ILE A 97 -0.02 21.09 -6.37
C ILE A 97 -0.94 21.50 -5.23
N VAL A 98 -1.34 20.54 -4.41
CA VAL A 98 -2.25 20.69 -3.27
C VAL A 98 -1.47 20.63 -1.95
N PHE A 99 -0.56 19.66 -1.82
CA PHE A 99 0.29 19.50 -0.64
C PHE A 99 1.74 19.94 -0.88
N ASN A 100 2.33 20.60 0.11
CA ASN A 100 3.70 21.13 0.05
C ASN A 100 4.45 20.88 1.38
N ASN A 101 4.44 19.63 1.84
CA ASN A 101 5.08 19.20 3.08
C ASN A 101 6.44 18.52 2.80
N ALA A 102 6.86 17.57 3.63
CA ALA A 102 8.13 16.85 3.47
C ALA A 102 8.24 16.10 2.12
N PHE A 103 7.10 15.76 1.51
CA PHE A 103 6.99 15.13 0.20
C PHE A 103 6.00 15.95 -0.64
N PRO A 104 6.45 17.08 -1.22
CA PRO A 104 5.56 17.98 -1.93
C PRO A 104 5.04 17.35 -3.23
N ASP A 105 3.81 17.74 -3.61
CA ASP A 105 3.21 17.34 -4.88
C ASP A 105 4.09 17.80 -6.05
N VAL A 106 4.10 17.00 -7.12
CA VAL A 106 4.76 17.37 -8.38
C VAL A 106 3.74 17.90 -9.37
N GLY A 107 4.05 19.03 -10.01
CA GLY A 107 3.15 19.69 -10.96
C GLY A 107 3.05 19.03 -12.33
N GLN A 108 3.76 17.93 -12.59
CA GLN A 108 3.74 17.18 -13.86
C GLN A 108 4.10 15.70 -13.63
N ASN A 109 3.52 14.80 -14.45
CA ASN A 109 3.91 13.40 -14.47
C ASN A 109 5.09 13.13 -15.43
N PRO A 110 5.94 12.12 -15.18
CA PRO A 110 6.86 11.61 -16.20
C PRO A 110 6.08 10.84 -17.29
N ALA A 111 6.61 10.81 -18.51
CA ALA A 111 6.10 9.90 -19.55
C ALA A 111 6.57 8.46 -19.26
N THR A 112 5.67 7.49 -19.42
CA THR A 112 5.97 6.06 -19.27
C THR A 112 5.05 5.22 -20.15
N PHE A 113 5.60 4.17 -20.76
CA PHE A 113 4.81 3.05 -21.27
C PHE A 113 4.11 2.31 -20.11
N PRO A 114 3.18 1.36 -20.39
CA PRO A 114 2.54 0.59 -19.33
C PRO A 114 3.55 -0.03 -18.36
N VAL A 115 3.39 0.28 -17.08
CA VAL A 115 4.16 -0.28 -15.96
C VAL A 115 3.19 -0.98 -15.03
N HIS A 116 3.35 -2.29 -14.91
CA HIS A 116 2.50 -3.11 -14.07
C HIS A 116 2.84 -2.96 -12.59
N GLN A 117 1.80 -3.00 -11.75
CA GLN A 117 1.92 -2.94 -10.29
C GLN A 117 1.20 -4.13 -9.69
N TYR A 118 1.96 -5.16 -9.30
CA TYR A 118 1.39 -6.43 -8.86
C TYR A 118 1.53 -6.72 -7.38
N HIS A 119 2.13 -5.80 -6.63
CA HIS A 119 2.33 -5.93 -5.20
C HIS A 119 1.33 -5.06 -4.44
N LEU A 120 1.10 -5.45 -3.19
CA LEU A 120 0.27 -4.73 -2.23
C LEU A 120 1.13 -4.33 -1.03
N GLY A 121 0.85 -3.17 -0.46
CA GLY A 121 1.49 -2.68 0.76
C GLY A 121 0.51 -1.93 1.65
N LEU A 122 0.84 -1.88 2.94
CA LEU A 122 0.04 -1.22 3.99
C LEU A 122 0.97 -0.38 4.85
N TRP A 123 0.66 0.90 5.06
CA TRP A 123 1.42 1.86 5.87
C TRP A 123 0.58 2.33 7.06
N PHE A 124 1.25 2.81 8.11
CA PHE A 124 0.57 3.60 9.14
C PHE A 124 0.10 4.93 8.56
N ASN A 125 -1.11 5.38 8.89
CA ASN A 125 -1.61 6.69 8.46
C ASN A 125 -0.92 7.87 9.14
N ASP A 126 -0.54 7.73 10.41
CA ASP A 126 0.25 8.75 11.13
C ASP A 126 1.59 8.15 11.64
N PRO A 127 2.75 8.78 11.38
CA PRO A 127 4.03 8.37 11.98
C PRO A 127 4.01 8.34 13.51
N LYS A 128 3.13 9.11 14.17
CA LYS A 128 2.94 9.07 15.62
C LYS A 128 2.34 7.74 16.10
N ASP A 129 1.43 7.15 15.33
CA ASP A 129 0.87 5.83 15.66
C ASP A 129 1.91 4.73 15.49
N ALA A 130 2.81 4.87 14.51
CA ALA A 130 3.98 3.99 14.41
C ALA A 130 4.85 4.06 15.68
N VAL A 131 5.17 5.26 16.17
CA VAL A 131 5.94 5.45 17.42
C VAL A 131 5.21 4.87 18.62
N LYS A 132 3.91 5.12 18.75
CA LYS A 132 3.06 4.58 19.83
C LYS A 132 3.04 3.05 19.82
N ALA A 133 3.12 2.43 18.64
CA ALA A 133 3.22 0.99 18.44
C ALA A 133 4.64 0.42 18.66
N GLY A 134 5.61 1.25 19.05
CA GLY A 134 7.01 0.87 19.23
C GLY A 134 7.80 0.69 17.93
N CYS A 135 7.27 1.18 16.80
CA CYS A 135 7.97 1.22 15.53
C CYS A 135 8.73 2.54 15.32
N PRO A 136 9.65 2.63 14.34
CA PRO A 136 10.27 3.89 13.97
C PRO A 136 9.24 4.91 13.48
N GLY A 137 9.37 6.17 13.93
CA GLY A 137 8.56 7.31 13.45
C GLY A 137 8.99 7.84 12.08
N THR A 138 9.33 6.94 11.16
CA THR A 138 9.72 7.30 9.79
C THR A 138 8.52 7.90 9.07
N VAL A 139 8.70 9.08 8.46
CA VAL A 139 7.69 9.72 7.62
C VAL A 139 7.89 9.28 6.16
N THR A 140 6.80 8.96 5.48
CA THR A 140 6.78 8.50 4.09
C THR A 140 5.63 9.16 3.30
N PRO A 141 5.66 9.19 1.96
CA PRO A 141 4.60 9.83 1.17
C PRO A 141 3.33 8.98 1.00
N PHE A 142 3.23 7.82 1.66
CA PHE A 142 2.22 6.79 1.37
C PHE A 142 0.91 6.97 2.14
N ASN A 143 0.27 8.15 2.01
CA ASN A 143 -1.12 8.40 2.39
C ASN A 143 -1.68 9.61 1.62
N GLY A 144 -2.93 9.98 1.90
CA GLY A 144 -3.66 11.05 1.22
C GLY A 144 -3.02 12.45 1.28
N GLU A 145 -2.27 12.76 2.33
CA GLU A 145 -1.56 14.06 2.49
C GLU A 145 -0.04 13.94 2.53
N HIS A 146 0.53 12.80 2.17
CA HIS A 146 1.97 12.57 2.05
C HIS A 146 2.75 12.71 3.38
N ASN A 147 2.15 12.23 4.47
CA ASN A 147 2.72 12.24 5.82
C ASN A 147 2.46 10.92 6.56
N ALA A 148 2.54 9.80 5.84
CA ALA A 148 2.32 8.47 6.42
C ALA A 148 3.49 8.03 7.30
N GLY A 149 3.27 7.04 8.15
CA GLY A 149 4.31 6.35 8.90
C GLY A 149 5.10 5.33 8.07
N ILE A 150 5.77 4.39 8.74
CA ILE A 150 6.51 3.29 8.10
C ILE A 150 5.57 2.24 7.47
N GLN A 151 6.00 1.57 6.40
CA GLN A 151 5.29 0.41 5.84
C GLN A 151 5.22 -0.71 6.89
N VAL A 152 4.03 -1.27 7.11
CA VAL A 152 3.77 -2.32 8.10
C VAL A 152 3.73 -3.71 7.48
N LEU A 153 2.92 -3.87 6.42
CA LEU A 153 2.75 -5.14 5.73
C LEU A 153 2.97 -4.96 4.24
N ASN A 154 3.48 -6.00 3.58
CA ASN A 154 3.58 -6.03 2.12
C ASN A 154 3.49 -7.47 1.58
N THR A 155 3.72 -7.60 0.29
CA THR A 155 3.68 -8.87 -0.45
C THR A 155 5.09 -9.35 -0.84
N SER A 156 6.11 -9.02 -0.04
CA SER A 156 7.52 -9.44 -0.25
C SER A 156 7.76 -10.94 -0.12
N ASN A 157 6.74 -11.71 0.27
CA ASN A 157 6.74 -13.16 0.16
C ASN A 157 6.52 -13.66 -1.29
N PHE A 158 6.46 -12.75 -2.27
CA PHE A 158 6.43 -13.01 -3.71
C PHE A 158 7.64 -12.34 -4.38
N PRO A 159 8.15 -12.88 -5.51
CA PRO A 159 9.20 -12.22 -6.29
C PRO A 159 8.75 -10.88 -6.84
N ASP A 160 9.68 -9.93 -6.99
CA ASP A 160 9.41 -8.55 -7.42
C ASP A 160 8.64 -8.42 -8.75
N LEU A 161 8.83 -9.36 -9.68
CA LEU A 161 8.14 -9.37 -10.99
C LEU A 161 6.88 -10.25 -11.01
N GLN A 162 6.55 -10.90 -9.89
CA GLN A 162 5.50 -11.91 -9.79
C GLN A 162 4.68 -11.73 -8.50
N GLY A 163 4.36 -10.47 -8.17
CA GLY A 163 3.43 -10.14 -7.09
C GLY A 163 2.07 -10.82 -7.25
N PRO A 164 1.26 -10.90 -6.18
CA PRO A 164 0.05 -11.71 -6.17
C PRO A 164 -0.97 -11.36 -7.27
N LEU A 165 -1.07 -10.08 -7.68
CA LEU A 165 -2.05 -9.66 -8.68
C LEU A 165 -1.75 -10.26 -10.07
N PHE A 166 -0.49 -10.59 -10.37
CA PHE A 166 -0.09 -11.25 -11.61
C PHE A 166 -0.83 -12.58 -11.85
N ASN A 167 -1.21 -13.27 -10.76
CA ASN A 167 -1.87 -14.58 -10.83
C ASN A 167 -3.39 -14.49 -10.91
N VAL A 168 -3.97 -13.30 -10.77
CA VAL A 168 -5.42 -13.10 -10.87
C VAL A 168 -5.76 -12.85 -12.32
N LYS A 169 -6.68 -13.66 -12.86
CA LYS A 169 -7.22 -13.52 -14.21
C LYS A 169 -8.53 -12.74 -14.15
N PRO A 170 -8.79 -11.85 -15.12
CA PRO A 170 -10.11 -11.23 -15.31
C PRO A 170 -11.19 -12.31 -15.47
#